data_AF-A0A9P1BGT6-F1
#
_entry.id   AF-A0A9P1BGT6-F1
#
_cell.length_a   1.000
_cell.length_b   1.000
_cell.length_c   1.000
_cell.angle_alpha   90.00
_cell.angle_beta   90.00
_cell.angle_gamma   90.00
#
_symmetry.space_group_name_H-M   'P 1'
#
loop_
_entity.id
_entity.type
_entity.pdbx_description
1 polymer ?
#
loop_
_entity_poly.entity_id
_entity_poly.type
_entity_poly.pdbx_seq_one_letter_code
_entity_poly.pdbx_strand_id
1 'polypeptide(L)'
;MSLDLGEHGRVRERRGKLFRYPSARPPVQTEVAEGKVRFTAPNGENYEVDLVNMRQRNLRTGNLRSVSCSGGSSSSTAWFFDKNAKAVEKNSTARHRWLPYSRPLQRLLEEAARRQLQLPEAPEAEADAEDEVEKVVEVVEVVEADVVPLLSAPEQLSFAEVRQAAFAGACSRVQQLLCRGIQALGEEIFDRRYPGFVLGREHKCCIKMLLARGAKLGRFAPNSKLLRKVDSDCLDLWATCFLRSASLAGYDLPETVQQIVSGFR
;
A
#
# COMPACT_ATOMS: atom_id res chain seq x y z
N MET A 1 10.07 2.75 -71.78
CA MET A 1 9.53 4.02 -71.24
C MET A 1 9.76 3.99 -69.74
N SER A 2 10.64 4.87 -69.28
CA SER A 2 11.06 5.03 -67.88
C SER A 2 10.07 5.87 -67.08
N LEU A 3 10.28 5.85 -65.75
CA LEU A 3 9.75 6.72 -64.67
C LEU A 3 8.36 6.27 -64.16
N ASP A 4 8.08 6.17 -62.86
CA ASP A 4 8.64 6.93 -61.74
C ASP A 4 8.49 6.19 -60.39
N LEU A 5 9.47 6.39 -59.52
CA LEU A 5 9.55 5.96 -58.13
C LEU A 5 9.33 7.19 -57.24
N GLY A 6 8.31 7.18 -56.37
CA GLY A 6 8.10 8.19 -55.32
C GLY A 6 6.74 7.94 -54.65
N GLU A 7 6.53 8.03 -53.34
CA GLU A 7 7.18 8.90 -52.37
C GLU A 7 7.26 8.28 -50.97
N HIS A 8 8.24 8.80 -50.25
CA HIS A 8 8.62 8.53 -48.88
C HIS A 8 7.54 8.85 -47.84
N GLY A 9 7.64 8.10 -46.73
CA GLY A 9 6.83 8.26 -45.54
C GLY A 9 6.98 9.63 -44.87
N ARG A 10 5.90 10.02 -44.20
CA ARG A 10 5.93 11.01 -43.13
C ARG A 10 5.46 10.35 -41.85
N VAL A 11 6.39 9.68 -41.16
CA VAL A 11 6.24 9.38 -39.73
C VAL A 11 6.20 10.73 -39.02
N ARG A 12 5.00 11.17 -38.67
CA ARG A 12 4.77 12.36 -37.85
C ARG A 12 5.31 12.06 -36.45
N GLU A 13 6.59 12.32 -36.21
CA GLU A 13 7.13 12.49 -34.87
C GLU A 13 6.35 13.62 -34.21
N ARG A 14 5.35 13.26 -33.41
CA ARG A 14 4.75 14.17 -32.45
C ARG A 14 5.82 14.40 -31.38
N ARG A 15 6.73 15.35 -31.64
CA ARG A 15 7.47 16.06 -30.59
C ARG A 15 6.45 16.79 -29.73
N GLY A 16 5.80 16.04 -28.84
CA GLY A 16 5.00 16.59 -27.77
C GLY A 16 5.91 17.57 -27.04
N LYS A 17 5.54 18.85 -27.07
CA LYS A 17 6.17 19.88 -26.24
C LYS A 17 6.07 19.36 -24.81
N LEU A 18 7.13 18.69 -24.32
CA LEU A 18 7.30 18.47 -22.90
C LEU A 18 7.23 19.85 -22.30
N PHE A 19 6.14 20.12 -21.59
CA PHE A 19 6.05 21.23 -20.66
C PHE A 19 7.13 20.98 -19.60
N ARG A 20 8.37 21.29 -19.96
CA ARG A 20 9.46 21.48 -19.01
C ARG A 20 9.04 22.74 -18.28
N TYR A 21 8.65 22.60 -17.01
CA TYR A 21 8.61 23.75 -16.13
C TYR A 21 9.91 24.52 -16.34
N PRO A 22 9.86 25.83 -16.66
CA PRO A 22 11.06 26.63 -16.84
C PRO A 22 11.93 26.40 -15.61
N SER A 23 13.09 25.79 -15.85
CA SER A 23 14.28 25.81 -15.01
C SER A 23 14.02 26.42 -13.64
N ALA A 24 13.60 25.57 -12.69
CA ALA A 24 13.66 25.90 -11.28
C ALA A 24 15.08 26.41 -11.04
N ARG A 25 15.21 27.71 -10.79
CA ARG A 25 16.43 28.27 -10.21
C ARG A 25 16.72 27.45 -8.94
N PRO A 26 18.00 27.19 -8.61
CA PRO A 26 18.33 26.36 -7.46
C PRO A 26 17.59 26.91 -6.22
N PRO A 27 16.84 26.06 -5.48
CA PRO A 27 16.05 26.51 -4.35
C PRO A 27 16.98 27.06 -3.25
N VAL A 28 16.60 28.21 -2.72
CA VAL A 28 17.39 29.11 -1.86
C VAL A 28 17.77 28.48 -0.52
N GLN A 29 17.11 27.41 -0.07
CA GLN A 29 17.51 26.64 1.11
C GLN A 29 17.12 25.17 0.89
N THR A 30 18.11 24.29 0.86
CA THR A 30 17.87 22.84 0.87
C THR A 30 18.41 22.31 2.19
N GLU A 31 17.50 21.84 3.03
CA GLU A 31 17.84 21.15 4.27
C GLU A 31 17.56 19.66 4.05
N VAL A 32 18.59 18.84 4.25
CA VAL A 32 18.49 17.38 4.23
C VAL A 32 18.70 16.92 5.66
N ALA A 33 17.61 16.60 6.35
CA ALA A 33 17.61 16.10 7.71
C ALA A 33 16.75 14.84 7.76
N GLU A 34 17.25 13.75 8.34
CA GLU A 34 16.45 12.56 8.70
C GLU A 34 15.59 11.98 7.56
N GLY A 35 16.14 11.85 6.34
CA GLY A 35 15.37 11.32 5.20
C GLY A 35 14.28 12.27 4.66
N LYS A 36 14.28 13.53 5.08
CA LYS A 36 13.40 14.58 4.58
C LYS A 36 14.20 15.60 3.77
N VAL A 37 13.63 16.01 2.63
CA VAL A 37 14.22 17.02 1.75
C VAL A 37 13.27 18.20 1.63
N ARG A 38 13.69 19.37 2.11
CA ARG A 38 12.92 20.62 2.00
C ARG A 38 13.38 21.46 0.82
N PHE A 39 12.43 22.03 0.08
CA PHE A 39 12.71 22.93 -1.04
C PHE A 39 11.61 23.97 -1.28
N THR A 40 11.97 25.11 -1.86
CA THR A 40 11.02 26.12 -2.34
C THR A 40 10.80 25.96 -3.84
N ALA A 41 9.55 25.78 -4.25
CA ALA A 41 9.18 25.66 -5.66
C ALA A 41 9.14 27.05 -6.35
N PRO A 42 9.17 27.12 -7.70
CA PRO A 42 9.14 28.38 -8.43
C PRO A 42 7.90 29.26 -8.18
N ASN A 43 6.83 28.69 -7.62
CA ASN A 43 5.63 29.42 -7.22
C ASN A 43 5.76 30.07 -5.83
N GLY A 44 6.93 30.02 -5.20
CA GLY A 44 7.19 30.56 -3.86
C GLY A 44 6.69 29.67 -2.71
N GLU A 45 6.13 28.50 -3.00
CA GLU A 45 5.65 27.59 -1.96
C GLU A 45 6.76 26.65 -1.48
N ASN A 46 6.75 26.37 -0.18
CA ASN A 46 7.70 25.46 0.45
C ASN A 46 7.11 24.04 0.54
N TYR A 47 7.93 23.07 0.21
CA TYR A 47 7.59 21.66 0.19
C TYR A 47 8.63 20.85 0.97
N GLU A 48 8.17 19.78 1.60
CA GLU A 48 8.98 18.76 2.23
C GLU A 48 8.67 17.43 1.57
N VAL A 49 9.70 16.69 1.18
CA VAL A 49 9.60 15.32 0.65
C VAL A 49 10.14 14.37 1.70
N ASP A 50 9.28 13.51 2.19
CA ASP A 50 9.62 12.40 3.07
C ASP A 50 9.93 11.17 2.21
N LEU A 51 11.19 10.75 2.24
CA LEU A 51 11.71 9.63 1.43
C LEU A 51 11.35 8.27 2.02
N VAL A 52 11.03 8.20 3.31
CA VAL A 52 10.56 6.96 3.97
C VAL A 52 9.12 6.69 3.54
N ASN A 53 8.27 7.69 3.71
CA ASN A 53 6.83 7.57 3.45
C ASN A 53 6.47 7.78 1.97
N MET A 54 7.44 8.15 1.13
CA MET A 54 7.24 8.48 -0.28
C MET A 54 6.11 9.50 -0.48
N ARG A 55 6.16 10.59 0.31
CA ARG A 55 5.15 11.65 0.31
C ARG A 55 5.77 13.04 0.26
N GLN A 56 5.13 13.94 -0.48
CA GLN A 56 5.44 15.36 -0.50
C GLN A 56 4.35 16.12 0.25
N ARG A 57 4.74 16.97 1.21
CA ARG A 57 3.85 17.87 1.94
C ARG A 57 4.14 19.32 1.55
N ASN A 58 3.09 20.08 1.23
CA ASN A 58 3.20 21.54 1.17
C ASN A 58 3.17 22.10 2.60
N LEU A 59 4.23 22.78 3.02
CA LEU A 59 4.40 23.22 4.41
C LEU A 59 3.39 24.29 4.82
N ARG A 60 2.90 25.09 3.87
CA ARG A 60 1.91 26.15 4.12
C ARG A 60 0.48 25.61 4.23
N THR A 61 0.11 24.69 3.33
CA THR A 61 -1.29 24.22 3.19
C THR A 61 -1.53 22.85 3.82
N GLY A 62 -0.48 22.13 4.22
CA GLY A 62 -0.56 20.75 4.67
C GLY A 62 -0.90 19.74 3.57
N ASN A 63 -1.00 20.18 2.30
CA ASN A 63 -1.42 19.32 1.20
C ASN A 63 -0.40 18.21 0.95
N LEU A 64 -0.85 16.96 1.02
CA LEU A 64 -0.05 15.77 0.74
C LEU A 64 -0.18 15.34 -0.72
N ARG A 65 0.92 14.84 -1.28
CA ARG A 65 1.00 14.22 -2.61
C ARG A 65 1.88 12.98 -2.53
N SER A 66 1.54 11.95 -3.30
CA SER A 66 2.39 10.78 -3.43
C SER A 66 3.64 11.12 -4.24
N VAL A 67 4.76 10.53 -3.84
CA VAL A 67 6.05 10.57 -4.52
C VAL A 67 6.37 9.17 -5.00
N SER A 68 6.99 9.05 -6.16
CA SER A 68 7.49 7.77 -6.66
C SER A 68 8.90 7.94 -7.21
N CYS A 69 9.67 6.88 -7.08
CA CYS A 69 11.02 6.77 -7.59
C CYS A 69 11.02 5.60 -8.57
N SER A 70 11.38 5.84 -9.83
CA SER A 70 11.59 4.76 -10.80
C SER A 70 13.08 4.66 -11.10
N GLY A 71 13.71 3.61 -10.57
CA GLY A 71 15.03 3.18 -10.99
C GLY A 71 14.89 2.14 -12.10
N GLY A 72 15.36 2.44 -13.30
CA GLY A 72 15.63 1.41 -14.30
C GLY A 72 17.01 0.78 -14.05
N SER A 73 17.22 -0.45 -14.53
CA SER A 73 18.52 -1.15 -14.49
C SER A 73 19.69 -0.32 -15.06
N SER A 74 19.42 0.71 -15.86
CA SER A 74 20.42 1.67 -16.36
C SER A 74 20.46 2.97 -15.53
N SER A 75 21.27 2.98 -14.47
CA SER A 75 21.97 4.12 -13.80
C SER A 75 21.28 5.47 -13.50
N SER A 76 20.05 5.74 -13.92
CA SER A 76 19.39 7.05 -13.75
C SER A 76 18.07 6.87 -13.02
N THR A 77 18.11 7.11 -11.72
CA THR A 77 16.93 7.18 -10.86
C THR A 77 16.10 8.42 -11.20
N ALA A 78 14.84 8.24 -11.56
CA ALA A 78 13.93 9.34 -11.85
C ALA A 78 12.87 9.47 -10.76
N TRP A 79 12.73 10.68 -10.22
CA TRP A 79 11.76 10.99 -9.16
C TRP A 79 10.56 11.76 -9.72
N PHE A 80 9.36 11.37 -9.27
CA PHE A 80 8.09 11.92 -9.70
C PHE A 80 7.18 12.24 -8.50
N PHE A 81 6.25 13.17 -8.70
CA PHE A 81 5.15 13.41 -7.77
C PHE A 81 3.81 13.35 -8.49
N ASP A 82 2.76 12.92 -7.80
CA ASP A 82 1.42 12.93 -8.36
C ASP A 82 0.77 14.32 -8.20
N LYS A 83 0.57 15.01 -9.32
CA LYS A 83 -0.11 16.31 -9.34
C LYS A 83 -1.58 16.19 -8.91
N ASN A 84 -2.21 15.04 -9.17
CA ASN A 84 -3.63 14.83 -9.00
C ASN A 84 -4.00 14.07 -7.72
N ALA A 85 -3.08 13.88 -6.77
CA ALA A 85 -3.29 13.05 -5.58
C ALA A 85 -4.63 13.35 -4.87
N LYS A 86 -4.93 14.63 -4.63
CA LYS A 86 -6.21 15.06 -4.02
C LYS A 86 -7.45 14.76 -4.86
N ALA A 87 -7.33 14.86 -6.19
CA ALA A 87 -8.44 14.60 -7.09
C ALA A 87 -8.78 13.10 -7.10
N VAL A 88 -7.76 12.23 -7.03
CA VAL A 88 -7.92 10.78 -6.95
C VAL A 88 -8.58 10.37 -5.63
N GLU A 89 -8.19 11.00 -4.52
CA GLU A 89 -8.80 10.74 -3.20
C GLU A 89 -10.30 11.07 -3.17
N LYS A 90 -10.70 12.17 -3.82
CA LYS A 90 -12.11 12.59 -3.89
C LYS A 90 -12.91 11.87 -4.97
N ASN A 91 -12.26 11.50 -6.07
CA ASN A 91 -12.89 10.87 -7.21
C ASN A 91 -12.02 9.72 -7.73
N SER A 92 -12.45 8.50 -7.44
CA SER A 92 -11.74 7.27 -7.83
C SER A 92 -11.58 7.08 -9.35
N THR A 93 -12.31 7.85 -10.17
CA THR A 93 -12.16 7.83 -11.64
C THR A 93 -11.06 8.78 -12.15
N ALA A 94 -10.56 9.69 -11.31
CA ALA A 94 -9.48 10.57 -11.68
C ALA A 94 -8.19 9.76 -11.89
N ARG A 95 -7.47 10.03 -12.98
CA ARG A 95 -6.20 9.37 -13.27
C ARG A 95 -5.06 10.09 -12.55
N HIS A 96 -4.16 9.30 -11.96
CA HIS A 96 -2.88 9.79 -11.46
C HIS A 96 -2.12 10.51 -12.58
N ARG A 97 -1.51 11.64 -12.25
CA ARG A 97 -0.70 12.42 -13.18
C ARG A 97 0.66 12.68 -12.57
N TRP A 98 1.54 11.70 -12.77
CA TRP A 98 2.94 11.76 -12.36
C TRP A 98 3.71 12.80 -13.16
N LEU A 99 4.37 13.72 -12.46
CA LEU A 99 5.24 14.72 -13.05
C LEU A 99 6.64 14.58 -12.47
N PRO A 100 7.69 14.62 -13.31
CA PRO A 100 9.06 14.52 -12.83
C PRO A 100 9.45 15.78 -12.06
N TYR A 101 10.27 15.61 -11.03
CA TYR A 101 10.95 16.74 -10.40
C TYR A 101 11.97 17.38 -11.34
N SER A 102 12.43 18.59 -11.02
CA SER A 102 13.53 19.23 -11.76
C SER A 102 14.83 18.44 -11.60
N ARG A 103 15.73 18.49 -12.59
CA ARG A 103 17.01 17.76 -12.54
C ARG A 103 17.85 18.06 -11.27
N PRO A 104 17.97 19.32 -10.80
CA PRO A 104 18.68 19.61 -9.55
C PRO A 104 18.03 18.92 -8.34
N LEU A 105 16.70 18.99 -8.23
CA LEU A 105 15.98 18.38 -7.12
C LEU A 105 16.02 16.84 -7.17
N GLN A 106 15.98 16.25 -8.38
CA GLN A 106 16.17 14.80 -8.55
C GLN A 106 17.51 14.33 -7.96
N ARG A 107 18.60 15.07 -8.22
CA ARG A 107 19.93 14.74 -7.66
C ARG A 107 19.94 14.83 -6.13
N LEU A 108 19.29 15.85 -5.56
CA LEU A 108 19.19 16.01 -4.12
C LEU A 108 18.38 14.88 -3.45
N LEU A 109 17.25 14.51 -4.06
CA LEU A 109 16.44 13.38 -3.58
C LEU A 109 17.20 12.06 -3.68
N GLU A 110 17.94 11.86 -4.77
CA GLU A 110 18.78 10.67 -4.97
C GLU A 110 19.93 10.60 -3.96
N GLU A 111 20.60 11.72 -3.69
CA GLU A 111 21.67 11.79 -2.70
C GLU A 111 21.14 11.56 -1.28
N ALA A 112 20.01 12.17 -0.92
CA ALA A 112 19.36 11.97 0.37
C ALA A 112 18.89 10.51 0.55
N ALA A 113 18.30 9.90 -0.48
CA ALA A 113 17.91 8.49 -0.45
C ALA A 113 19.13 7.56 -0.32
N ARG A 114 20.24 7.88 -0.99
CA ARG A 114 21.50 7.12 -0.88
C ARG A 114 22.09 7.22 0.53
N ARG A 115 22.08 8.41 1.15
CA ARG A 115 22.52 8.60 2.53
C ARG A 115 21.66 7.79 3.50
N GLN A 116 20.35 7.75 3.30
CA GLN A 116 19.44 6.97 4.13
C GLN A 116 19.74 5.46 4.10
N LEU A 117 20.13 4.92 2.93
CA LEU A 117 20.56 3.53 2.79
C LEU A 117 21.96 3.25 3.38
N GLN A 118 22.77 4.28 3.58
CA GLN A 118 24.14 4.17 4.09
C GLN A 118 24.24 4.45 5.59
N LEU A 119 23.20 4.99 6.23
CA LEU A 119 23.19 5.03 7.68
C LEU A 119 23.27 3.57 8.15
N PRO A 120 24.34 3.16 8.87
CA PRO A 120 24.33 1.86 9.50
C PRO A 120 23.06 1.81 10.35
N GLU A 121 22.28 0.74 10.22
CA GLU A 121 21.24 0.43 11.21
C GLU A 121 21.92 0.62 12.55
N ALA A 122 21.56 1.70 13.25
CA ALA A 122 22.19 2.02 14.51
C ALA A 122 22.05 0.76 15.33
N PRO A 123 23.14 0.20 15.89
CA PRO A 123 23.02 -0.99 16.73
C PRO A 123 21.93 -0.65 17.73
N GLU A 124 20.84 -1.41 17.69
CA GLU A 124 19.70 -1.23 18.58
C GLU A 124 20.29 -1.33 19.99
N ALA A 125 20.60 -0.16 20.54
CA ALA A 125 21.07 -0.05 21.90
C ALA A 125 19.84 -0.38 22.70
N GLU A 126 19.75 -1.65 23.12
CA GLU A 126 18.90 -2.09 24.21
C GLU A 126 19.25 -1.24 25.42
N ALA A 127 18.57 -0.10 25.51
CA ALA A 127 18.63 0.83 26.61
C ALA A 127 17.19 1.01 27.04
N ASP A 128 16.89 0.36 28.15
CA ASP A 128 15.74 0.57 29.01
C ASP A 128 15.31 2.04 29.01
N ALA A 129 14.20 2.33 28.34
CA ALA A 129 13.49 3.59 28.45
C ALA A 129 12.01 3.29 28.23
N GLU A 130 11.37 2.87 29.32
CA GLU A 130 9.94 3.07 29.48
C GLU A 130 9.63 4.57 29.36
N ASP A 131 8.47 4.83 28.78
CA ASP A 131 7.69 6.07 28.80
C ASP A 131 7.81 7.03 27.60
N GLU A 132 6.61 7.33 27.08
CA GLU A 132 6.24 8.30 26.04
C GLU A 132 6.74 8.14 24.59
N VAL A 133 6.02 7.38 23.76
CA VAL A 133 5.48 7.90 22.47
C VAL A 133 4.17 7.20 22.09
N GLU A 134 3.08 7.81 22.54
CA GLU A 134 1.74 7.64 22.01
C GLU A 134 1.65 8.19 20.57
N LYS A 135 0.84 7.52 19.73
CA LYS A 135 0.29 7.93 18.42
C LYS A 135 1.09 7.62 17.13
N VAL A 136 0.46 6.72 16.36
CA VAL A 136 0.45 6.57 14.89
C VAL A 136 1.29 5.44 14.25
N VAL A 137 1.56 4.35 14.98
CA VAL A 137 1.87 3.02 14.37
C VAL A 137 0.77 1.98 14.71
N GLU A 138 -0.35 2.46 15.25
CA GLU A 138 -1.45 1.66 15.76
C GLU A 138 -2.41 1.19 14.66
N VAL A 139 -1.97 0.30 13.76
CA VAL A 139 -2.89 -0.60 13.03
C VAL A 139 -2.33 -2.01 12.81
N VAL A 140 -1.01 -2.26 12.91
CA VAL A 140 -0.47 -3.60 12.56
C VAL A 140 0.49 -4.22 13.58
N GLU A 141 0.98 -3.47 14.58
CA GLU A 141 1.75 -4.03 15.69
C GLU A 141 1.25 -3.44 17.01
N VAL A 142 1.33 -4.24 18.08
CA VAL A 142 0.69 -4.08 19.40
C VAL A 142 -0.79 -4.50 19.43
N VAL A 143 -1.05 -5.79 19.75
CA VAL A 143 -1.61 -6.22 21.05
C VAL A 143 -1.26 -7.71 21.26
N GLU A 144 -0.02 -7.98 21.67
CA GLU A 144 0.32 -9.12 22.52
C GLU A 144 0.42 -8.60 23.96
N ALA A 145 -0.70 -8.21 24.57
CA ALA A 145 -0.80 -7.95 26.02
C ALA A 145 -2.25 -7.57 26.36
N ASP A 146 -3.09 -8.58 26.58
CA ASP A 146 -3.97 -8.72 27.75
C ASP A 146 -4.90 -9.91 27.49
N VAL A 147 -4.36 -11.11 27.69
CA VAL A 147 -5.17 -12.32 27.79
C VAL A 147 -5.80 -12.29 29.18
N VAL A 148 -6.92 -11.56 29.31
CA VAL A 148 -7.81 -11.72 30.45
C VAL A 148 -8.41 -13.13 30.36
N PRO A 149 -8.22 -14.01 31.36
CA PRO A 149 -8.85 -15.33 31.37
C PRO A 149 -10.31 -15.17 31.77
N LEU A 150 -11.15 -14.75 30.83
CA LEU A 150 -12.60 -14.91 30.95
C LEU A 150 -12.95 -16.37 30.62
N LEU A 151 -12.66 -17.24 31.59
CA LEU A 151 -13.20 -18.59 31.71
C LEU A 151 -14.69 -18.49 32.01
N SER A 152 -15.47 -18.18 30.98
CA SER A 152 -16.85 -18.64 30.85
C SER A 152 -16.86 -19.63 29.69
N ALA A 153 -17.65 -20.71 29.80
CA ALA A 153 -17.66 -21.92 28.97
C ALA A 153 -17.23 -21.70 27.50
N PRO A 154 -16.53 -22.66 26.85
CA PRO A 154 -16.05 -22.51 25.48
C PRO A 154 -17.25 -22.40 24.53
N GLU A 155 -17.73 -21.17 24.34
CA GLU A 155 -18.60 -20.79 23.26
C GLU A 155 -17.76 -21.09 22.02
N GLN A 156 -18.13 -22.15 21.29
CA GLN A 156 -17.42 -22.58 20.10
C GLN A 156 -17.61 -21.50 19.03
N LEU A 157 -16.74 -20.49 19.08
CA LEU A 157 -16.76 -19.40 18.13
C LEU A 157 -16.50 -19.99 16.75
N SER A 158 -17.44 -19.76 15.84
CA SER A 158 -17.40 -20.38 14.52
C SER A 158 -17.11 -19.34 13.45
N PHE A 159 -16.54 -19.79 12.33
CA PHE A 159 -16.35 -18.92 11.18
C PHE A 159 -17.68 -18.37 10.63
N ALA A 160 -18.81 -19.01 10.93
CA ALA A 160 -20.13 -18.49 10.59
C ALA A 160 -20.45 -17.14 11.28
N GLU A 161 -19.98 -16.94 12.51
CA GLU A 161 -20.16 -15.68 13.25
C GLU A 161 -19.30 -14.57 12.66
N VAL A 162 -18.05 -14.90 12.30
CA VAL A 162 -17.13 -13.98 11.60
C VAL A 162 -17.76 -13.50 10.30
N ARG A 163 -18.31 -14.45 9.54
CA ARG A 163 -18.99 -14.19 8.27
C ARG A 163 -20.23 -13.33 8.44
N GLN A 164 -21.06 -13.58 9.46
CA GLN A 164 -22.22 -12.76 9.77
C GLN A 164 -21.80 -11.32 10.13
N ALA A 165 -20.76 -11.14 10.95
CA ALA A 165 -20.21 -9.84 11.27
C ALA A 165 -19.67 -9.13 10.02
N ALA A 166 -19.02 -9.86 9.11
CA ALA A 166 -18.51 -9.32 7.86
C ALA A 166 -19.64 -8.82 6.93
N PHE A 167 -20.74 -9.58 6.82
CA PHE A 167 -21.92 -9.18 6.05
C PHE A 167 -22.76 -8.08 6.71
N ALA A 168 -22.59 -7.85 8.01
CA ALA A 168 -23.13 -6.68 8.69
C ALA A 168 -22.21 -5.43 8.55
N GLY A 169 -21.04 -5.55 7.91
CA GLY A 169 -20.06 -4.46 7.80
C GLY A 169 -19.33 -4.14 9.11
N ALA A 170 -19.42 -4.99 10.14
CA ALA A 170 -18.89 -4.74 11.48
C ALA A 170 -17.39 -5.05 11.57
N CYS A 171 -16.55 -4.17 11.02
CA CYS A 171 -15.09 -4.36 10.92
C CYS A 171 -14.44 -4.69 12.28
N SER A 172 -14.73 -3.91 13.32
CA SER A 172 -14.16 -4.12 14.66
C SER A 172 -14.56 -5.48 15.24
N ARG A 173 -15.79 -5.94 15.00
CA ARG A 173 -16.28 -7.25 15.45
C ARG A 173 -15.56 -8.39 14.73
N VAL A 174 -15.36 -8.27 13.41
CA VAL A 174 -14.60 -9.24 12.62
C VAL A 174 -13.17 -9.34 13.13
N GLN A 175 -12.51 -8.21 13.36
CA GLN A 175 -11.15 -8.16 13.90
C GLN A 175 -11.07 -8.85 15.28
N GLN A 176 -11.97 -8.50 16.21
CA GLN A 176 -12.03 -9.13 17.53
C GLN A 176 -12.17 -10.66 17.43
N LEU A 177 -13.08 -11.14 16.58
CA LEU A 177 -13.32 -12.58 16.41
C LEU A 177 -12.10 -13.30 15.82
N LEU A 178 -11.43 -12.69 14.83
CA LEU A 178 -10.20 -13.23 14.26
C LEU A 178 -9.02 -13.21 15.24
N CYS A 179 -8.94 -12.22 16.13
CA CYS A 179 -7.92 -12.16 17.19
C CYS A 179 -8.16 -13.20 18.30
N ARG A 180 -9.40 -13.67 18.49
CA ARG A 180 -9.73 -14.78 19.42
C ARG A 180 -9.35 -16.16 18.88
N GLY A 181 -8.61 -16.24 17.77
CA GLY A 181 -8.05 -17.48 17.24
C GLY A 181 -8.94 -18.22 16.25
N ILE A 182 -10.03 -17.61 15.74
CA ILE A 182 -10.85 -18.24 14.70
C ILE A 182 -10.04 -18.33 13.40
N GLN A 183 -9.83 -19.55 12.93
CA GLN A 183 -9.11 -19.82 11.68
C GLN A 183 -9.99 -19.48 10.47
N ALA A 184 -9.48 -18.63 9.59
CA ALA A 184 -10.13 -18.28 8.32
C ALA A 184 -9.55 -19.03 7.12
N LEU A 185 -8.40 -19.70 7.29
CA LEU A 185 -7.68 -20.35 6.21
C LEU A 185 -8.52 -21.47 5.58
N GLY A 186 -8.80 -21.34 4.28
CA GLY A 186 -9.56 -22.31 3.50
C GLY A 186 -11.08 -22.16 3.58
N GLU A 187 -11.59 -21.32 4.49
CA GLU A 187 -13.02 -21.09 4.65
C GLU A 187 -13.62 -20.29 3.49
N GLU A 188 -14.81 -20.65 3.03
CA GLU A 188 -15.53 -19.89 2.01
C GLU A 188 -16.29 -18.73 2.67
N ILE A 189 -16.10 -17.49 2.20
CA ILE A 189 -16.87 -16.32 2.65
C ILE A 189 -18.32 -16.40 2.15
N PHE A 190 -18.52 -16.81 0.90
CA PHE A 190 -19.83 -17.04 0.29
C PHE A 190 -20.08 -18.56 0.09
N ASP A 191 -20.37 -19.26 1.20
CA ASP A 191 -20.76 -20.68 1.26
C ASP A 191 -22.15 -20.95 0.68
N ARG A 192 -23.01 -19.93 0.66
CA ARG A 192 -24.36 -19.94 0.09
C ARG A 192 -24.66 -18.64 -0.63
N ARG A 193 -25.82 -18.58 -1.28
CA ARG A 193 -26.30 -17.34 -1.90
C ARG A 193 -26.80 -16.37 -0.83
N TYR A 194 -26.36 -15.12 -0.91
CA TYR A 194 -26.79 -14.02 -0.05
C TYR A 194 -27.58 -13.00 -0.88
N PRO A 195 -28.89 -13.23 -1.11
CA PRO A 195 -29.71 -12.32 -1.90
C PRO A 195 -29.78 -10.94 -1.23
N GLY A 196 -29.69 -9.88 -2.02
CA GLY A 196 -29.70 -8.50 -1.52
C GLY A 196 -28.37 -8.02 -0.94
N PHE A 197 -27.31 -8.85 -0.92
CA PHE A 197 -26.00 -8.39 -0.50
C PHE A 197 -25.44 -7.35 -1.50
N VAL A 198 -25.09 -6.17 -0.99
CA VAL A 198 -24.46 -5.09 -1.74
C VAL A 198 -23.11 -4.76 -1.12
N LEU A 199 -22.06 -4.83 -1.92
CA LEU A 199 -20.69 -4.59 -1.46
C LEU A 199 -20.44 -3.09 -1.18
N GLY A 200 -20.66 -2.67 0.06
CA GLY A 200 -20.36 -1.32 0.56
C GLY A 200 -18.90 -1.11 0.98
N ARG A 201 -18.58 0.03 1.61
CA ARG A 201 -17.19 0.39 1.99
C ARG A 201 -16.72 -0.46 3.17
N GLU A 202 -17.55 -0.53 4.19
CA GLU A 202 -17.41 -1.34 5.39
C GLU A 202 -17.26 -2.84 5.07
N HIS A 203 -18.09 -3.36 4.18
CA HIS A 203 -18.01 -4.75 3.71
C HIS A 203 -16.67 -5.08 3.03
N LYS A 204 -16.11 -4.15 2.25
CA LYS A 204 -14.80 -4.35 1.62
C LYS A 204 -13.71 -4.53 2.66
N CYS A 205 -13.71 -3.73 3.72
CA CYS A 205 -12.72 -3.84 4.79
C CYS A 205 -12.82 -5.22 5.46
N CYS A 206 -14.03 -5.65 5.83
CA CYS A 206 -14.27 -6.99 6.38
C CYS A 206 -13.76 -8.11 5.46
N ILE A 207 -14.15 -8.09 4.18
CA ILE A 207 -13.76 -9.12 3.22
C ILE A 207 -12.24 -9.14 3.02
N LYS A 208 -11.58 -7.97 2.96
CA LYS A 208 -10.11 -7.89 2.88
C LYS A 208 -9.44 -8.57 4.06
N MET A 209 -9.93 -8.34 5.28
CA MET A 209 -9.37 -9.00 6.48
C MET A 209 -9.48 -10.52 6.39
N LEU A 210 -10.61 -11.04 5.92
CA LEU A 210 -10.81 -12.49 5.76
C LEU A 210 -9.89 -13.08 4.69
N LEU A 211 -9.80 -12.42 3.53
CA LEU A 211 -8.93 -12.85 2.44
C LEU A 211 -7.45 -12.81 2.82
N ALA A 212 -7.00 -11.74 3.49
CA ALA A 212 -5.63 -11.64 4.00
C ALA A 212 -5.30 -12.73 5.05
N ARG A 213 -6.31 -13.31 5.70
CA ARG A 213 -6.18 -14.46 6.61
C ARG A 213 -6.41 -15.82 5.91
N GLY A 214 -6.49 -15.85 4.59
CA GLY A 214 -6.56 -17.07 3.79
C GLY A 214 -7.95 -17.64 3.59
N ALA A 215 -9.02 -16.87 3.85
CA ALA A 215 -10.35 -17.24 3.38
C ALA A 215 -10.43 -17.15 1.86
N LYS A 216 -11.40 -17.83 1.26
CA LYS A 216 -11.70 -17.80 -0.17
C LYS A 216 -13.07 -17.18 -0.41
N LEU A 217 -13.27 -16.54 -1.55
CA LEU A 217 -14.60 -16.01 -1.87
C LEU A 217 -15.69 -17.11 -1.91
N GLY A 218 -15.37 -18.32 -2.35
CA GLY A 218 -16.34 -19.41 -2.49
C GLY A 218 -17.17 -19.32 -3.77
N ARG A 219 -17.88 -20.42 -4.10
CA ARG A 219 -18.58 -20.58 -5.38
C ARG A 219 -19.82 -19.69 -5.56
N PHE A 220 -20.39 -19.20 -4.47
CA PHE A 220 -21.59 -18.35 -4.50
C PHE A 220 -21.28 -16.85 -4.42
N ALA A 221 -20.00 -16.48 -4.51
CA ALA A 221 -19.59 -15.08 -4.51
C ALA A 221 -20.24 -14.32 -5.69
N PRO A 222 -20.77 -13.10 -5.46
CA PRO A 222 -21.31 -12.27 -6.53
C PRO A 222 -20.27 -12.05 -7.63
N ASN A 223 -20.69 -12.11 -8.91
CA ASN A 223 -19.81 -11.83 -10.05
C ASN A 223 -19.59 -10.31 -10.23
N SER A 224 -19.03 -9.68 -9.20
CA SER A 224 -18.74 -8.25 -9.15
C SER A 224 -17.27 -8.01 -9.50
N LYS A 225 -17.02 -7.15 -10.48
CA LYS A 225 -15.65 -6.70 -10.83
C LYS A 225 -14.92 -6.13 -9.63
N LEU A 226 -15.64 -5.44 -8.75
CA LEU A 226 -15.09 -4.85 -7.55
C LEU A 226 -14.67 -5.91 -6.53
N LEU A 227 -15.48 -6.96 -6.35
CA LEU A 227 -15.14 -8.07 -5.45
C LEU A 227 -13.94 -8.86 -5.97
N ARG A 228 -13.89 -9.12 -7.28
CA ARG A 228 -12.73 -9.77 -7.93
C ARG A 228 -11.44 -8.95 -7.80
N LYS A 229 -11.55 -7.62 -7.90
CA LYS A 229 -10.41 -6.75 -7.65
C LYS A 229 -9.95 -6.84 -6.19
N VAL A 230 -10.88 -6.81 -5.23
CA VAL A 230 -10.56 -6.97 -3.81
C VAL A 230 -9.86 -8.30 -3.54
N ASP A 231 -10.33 -9.39 -4.13
CA ASP A 231 -9.70 -10.72 -4.08
C ASP A 231 -8.25 -10.68 -4.57
N SER A 232 -8.05 -10.18 -5.80
CA SER A 232 -6.71 -10.05 -6.38
C SER A 232 -5.78 -9.15 -5.57
N ASP A 233 -6.27 -8.02 -5.05
CA ASP A 233 -5.48 -7.07 -4.25
C ASP A 233 -5.06 -7.68 -2.89
N CYS A 234 -5.71 -8.75 -2.42
CA CYS A 234 -5.41 -9.39 -1.14
C CYS A 234 -4.48 -10.59 -1.25
N LEU A 235 -4.16 -11.08 -2.44
CA LEU A 235 -3.27 -12.23 -2.62
C LEU A 235 -1.87 -11.94 -2.05
N ASP A 236 -1.32 -10.75 -2.35
CA ASP A 236 -0.01 -10.32 -1.84
C ASP A 236 -0.05 -10.15 -0.30
N LEU A 237 -1.15 -9.61 0.23
CA LEU A 237 -1.34 -9.45 1.67
C LEU A 237 -1.42 -10.80 2.38
N TRP A 238 -2.16 -11.76 1.81
CA TRP A 238 -2.23 -13.11 2.33
C TRP A 238 -0.86 -13.79 2.32
N ALA A 239 -0.13 -13.74 1.21
CA ALA A 239 1.21 -14.31 1.12
C ALA A 239 2.16 -13.72 2.16
N THR A 240 2.10 -12.39 2.35
CA THR A 240 2.90 -11.70 3.37
C THR A 240 2.53 -12.14 4.78
N CYS A 241 1.23 -12.16 5.12
CA CYS A 241 0.75 -12.63 6.42
C CYS A 241 1.14 -14.08 6.68
N PHE A 242 0.99 -14.94 5.68
CA PHE A 242 1.34 -16.35 5.76
C PHE A 242 2.84 -16.56 6.03
N LEU A 243 3.71 -15.94 5.22
CA LEU A 243 5.17 -16.06 5.39
C LEU A 243 5.63 -15.51 6.75
N ARG A 244 5.03 -14.41 7.21
CA ARG A 244 5.28 -13.86 8.54
C ARG A 244 4.90 -14.85 9.63
N SER A 245 3.68 -15.40 9.59
CA SER A 245 3.22 -16.38 10.58
C SER A 245 4.06 -17.66 10.56
N ALA A 246 4.45 -18.14 9.39
CA ALA A 246 5.29 -19.32 9.25
C ALA A 246 6.71 -19.09 9.81
N SER A 247 7.26 -17.88 9.61
CA SER A 247 8.53 -17.47 10.21
C SER A 247 8.48 -17.42 11.72
N LEU A 248 7.40 -16.87 12.29
CA LEU A 248 7.21 -16.81 13.75
C LEU A 248 7.02 -18.21 14.36
N ALA A 249 6.41 -19.13 13.61
CA ALA A 249 6.17 -20.50 14.05
C ALA A 249 7.42 -21.41 13.97
N GLY A 250 8.58 -20.90 13.54
CA GLY A 250 9.82 -21.68 13.49
C GLY A 250 9.87 -22.76 12.40
N TYR A 251 9.03 -22.65 11.36
CA TYR A 251 8.99 -23.49 10.16
C TYR A 251 9.13 -25.01 10.38
N ASP A 252 8.08 -25.61 10.94
CA ASP A 252 7.56 -26.89 10.47
C ASP A 252 6.04 -26.76 10.34
N LEU A 253 5.58 -26.13 9.24
CA LEU A 253 4.16 -26.06 8.95
C LEU A 253 3.65 -27.48 8.65
N PRO A 254 2.54 -27.93 9.26
CA PRO A 254 1.95 -29.22 8.94
C PRO A 254 1.70 -29.37 7.44
N GLU A 255 1.93 -30.57 6.89
CA GLU A 255 1.83 -30.85 5.45
C GLU A 255 0.46 -30.47 4.86
N THR A 256 -0.61 -30.60 5.64
CA THR A 256 -1.96 -30.17 5.27
C THR A 256 -2.04 -28.66 4.95
N VAL A 257 -1.33 -27.83 5.71
CA VAL A 257 -1.26 -26.38 5.48
C VAL A 257 -0.45 -26.08 4.22
N GLN A 258 0.66 -26.80 4.00
CA GLN A 258 1.49 -26.65 2.81
C GLN A 258 0.72 -26.98 1.52
N GLN A 259 -0.11 -28.04 1.54
CA GLN A 259 -0.98 -28.40 0.42
C GLN A 259 -2.03 -27.33 0.13
N ILE A 260 -2.66 -26.75 1.17
CA ILE A 260 -3.63 -25.67 1.01
C ILE A 260 -2.96 -24.44 0.39
N VAL A 261 -1.79 -24.05 0.89
CA VAL A 261 -1.01 -22.89 0.41
C VAL A 261 -0.60 -23.07 -1.05
N SER A 262 -0.20 -24.28 -1.44
CA SER A 262 0.16 -24.61 -2.82
C SER A 262 -1.02 -24.47 -3.79
N GLY A 263 -2.25 -24.70 -3.30
CA GLY A 263 -3.49 -24.55 -4.07
C GLY A 263 -4.04 -23.12 -4.17
N PHE A 264 -3.38 -22.12 -3.56
CA PHE A 264 -3.75 -20.70 -3.69
C PHE A 264 -3.03 -19.97 -4.83
N ARG A 265 -2.11 -20.64 -5.55
CA ARG A 265 -1.46 -20.11 -6.74
C ARG A 265 -2.35 -20.12 -7.98
#